data_AF-X0VAB2-F1
#
_entry.id   AF-X0VAB2-F1
#
_cell.length_a   1.000
_cell.length_b   1.000
_cell.length_c   1.000
_cell.angle_alpha   90.00
_cell.angle_beta   90.00
_cell.angle_gamma   90.00
#
_symmetry.space_group_name_H-M   'P 1'
#
loop_
_entity.id
_entity.type
_entity.pdbx_description
1 polymer ?
#
loop_
_entity_poly.entity_id
_entity_poly.type
_entity_poly.pdbx_seq_one_letter_code
_entity_poly.pdbx_strand_id
1 'polypeptide(L)'
;SFAEGAGSADSWAPLAGAAGDATAARKLGMAATIFHWGLHPWAIYAVVALALAFFTYNRGLPLTIRSAFYPILGERVWGWWGHIIDTLAVFATLFGLATSLGFGAEQASAGLNFVFGIPVTDVSKVVLIALITIVALGSVLMGLDGGVKRLSELNMILALVLLLFVLALGPTISIISGFFSNTAAYVKNLPALSNPIGRTDTNFMQGWTAFYWAWWISWSPFVGMFIARVSRGRTVREFVTCVLIIPSLVCILWMTAFGGTAITQIVDQGATAVA
;
A
#
# COMPACT_ATOMS: atom_id res chain seq x y z
N SER A 1 8.54 -23.72 0.43
CA SER A 1 8.20 -22.72 -0.63
C SER A 1 6.89 -22.01 -0.25
N PHE A 2 6.67 -20.73 -0.56
CA PHE A 2 5.37 -20.07 -0.30
C PHE A 2 4.20 -20.74 -1.06
N ALA A 3 4.48 -21.51 -2.11
CA ALA A 3 3.51 -22.30 -2.85
C ALA A 3 3.40 -23.77 -2.37
N GLU A 4 4.14 -24.14 -1.32
CA GLU A 4 4.09 -25.48 -0.75
C GLU A 4 2.71 -25.73 -0.14
N GLY A 5 2.07 -26.83 -0.55
CA GLY A 5 0.69 -27.12 -0.15
C GLY A 5 -0.37 -26.33 -0.91
N ALA A 6 -0.08 -25.69 -2.06
CA ALA A 6 -1.10 -25.06 -2.91
C ALA A 6 -2.30 -25.99 -3.15
N GLY A 7 -3.51 -25.49 -2.87
CA GLY A 7 -4.75 -26.30 -2.85
C GLY A 7 -5.23 -26.69 -1.45
N SER A 8 -4.36 -26.63 -0.44
CA SER A 8 -4.70 -26.89 0.97
C SER A 8 -5.03 -25.60 1.73
N ALA A 9 -5.67 -25.75 2.90
CA ALA A 9 -6.02 -24.64 3.76
C ALA A 9 -4.80 -23.92 4.37
N ASP A 10 -3.70 -24.64 4.49
CA ASP A 10 -2.43 -24.14 5.04
C ASP A 10 -1.60 -23.38 3.99
N SER A 11 -2.05 -23.37 2.74
CA SER A 11 -1.39 -22.65 1.66
C SER A 11 -1.45 -21.14 1.85
N TRP A 12 -0.36 -20.47 1.48
CA TRP A 12 -0.29 -19.02 1.33
C TRP A 12 -0.84 -18.53 -0.01
N ALA A 13 -1.38 -19.43 -0.84
CA ALA A 13 -1.96 -19.07 -2.12
C ALA A 13 -3.42 -18.58 -1.98
N PRO A 14 -3.79 -17.49 -2.65
CA PRO A 14 -5.17 -16.98 -2.66
C PRO A 14 -6.14 -18.00 -3.26
N LEU A 15 -7.34 -18.14 -2.68
CA LEU A 15 -8.44 -18.98 -3.19
C LEU A 15 -7.97 -20.38 -3.64
N ALA A 16 -7.12 -21.01 -2.81
CA ALA A 16 -6.51 -22.32 -3.04
C ALA A 16 -5.51 -22.42 -4.22
N GLY A 17 -5.10 -21.31 -4.83
CA GLY A 17 -3.88 -21.21 -5.65
C GLY A 17 -3.90 -21.87 -7.03
N ALA A 18 -5.05 -22.39 -7.48
CA ALA A 18 -5.22 -23.05 -8.79
C ALA A 18 -4.15 -24.13 -9.07
N ALA A 19 -3.98 -25.08 -8.15
CA ALA A 19 -2.99 -26.15 -8.25
C ALA A 19 -3.07 -26.90 -9.59
N GLY A 20 -1.91 -27.11 -10.22
CA GLY A 20 -1.79 -27.78 -11.53
C GLY A 20 -2.05 -26.87 -12.75
N ASP A 21 -2.51 -25.63 -12.55
CA ASP A 21 -2.67 -24.63 -13.62
C ASP A 21 -1.85 -23.38 -13.32
N ALA A 22 -0.62 -23.34 -13.86
CA ALA A 22 0.30 -22.23 -13.68
C ALA A 22 -0.26 -20.90 -14.22
N THR A 23 -1.07 -20.93 -15.29
CA THR A 23 -1.62 -19.71 -15.90
C THR A 23 -2.73 -19.14 -15.01
N ALA A 24 -3.62 -20.00 -14.50
CA ALA A 24 -4.64 -19.58 -13.55
C ALA A 24 -4.02 -19.10 -12.23
N ALA A 25 -3.00 -19.80 -11.71
CA ALA A 25 -2.28 -19.41 -10.51
C ALA A 25 -1.63 -18.03 -10.65
N ARG A 26 -1.00 -17.75 -11.80
CA ARG A 26 -0.42 -16.43 -12.13
C ARG A 26 -1.47 -15.32 -12.11
N LYS A 27 -2.59 -15.52 -12.81
CA LYS A 27 -3.70 -14.55 -12.85
C LYS A 27 -4.30 -14.31 -11.46
N LEU A 28 -4.41 -15.37 -10.66
CA LEU A 28 -4.96 -15.31 -9.32
C LEU A 28 -4.01 -14.60 -8.34
N GLY A 29 -2.70 -14.86 -8.42
CA GLY A 29 -1.69 -14.14 -7.64
C GLY A 29 -1.66 -12.64 -7.97
N MET A 30 -1.74 -12.28 -9.25
CA MET A 30 -1.86 -10.88 -9.66
C MET A 30 -3.18 -10.24 -9.19
N ALA A 31 -4.31 -10.96 -9.31
CA ALA A 31 -5.60 -10.48 -8.83
C ALA A 31 -5.61 -10.23 -7.31
N ALA A 32 -5.01 -11.14 -6.54
CA ALA A 32 -4.85 -11.00 -5.09
C ALA A 32 -3.93 -9.83 -4.71
N THR A 33 -2.82 -9.67 -5.43
CA THR A 33 -1.92 -8.52 -5.23
C THR A 33 -2.64 -7.21 -5.51
N ILE A 34 -3.35 -7.10 -6.64
CA ILE A 34 -4.15 -5.92 -6.97
C ILE A 34 -5.27 -5.72 -5.94
N PHE A 35 -5.85 -6.78 -5.40
CA PHE A 35 -6.86 -6.67 -4.35
C PHE A 35 -6.34 -5.95 -3.11
N HIS A 36 -5.12 -6.25 -2.66
CA HIS A 36 -4.51 -5.61 -1.49
C HIS A 36 -4.03 -4.17 -1.73
N TRP A 37 -3.77 -3.77 -2.97
CA TRP A 37 -3.14 -2.48 -3.32
C TRP A 37 -4.01 -1.55 -4.18
N GLY A 38 -5.12 -2.06 -4.72
CA GLY A 38 -6.09 -1.36 -5.55
C GLY A 38 -7.21 -0.76 -4.72
N LEU A 39 -8.47 -0.97 -5.10
CA LEU A 39 -9.60 -0.18 -4.56
C LEU A 39 -9.75 -0.20 -3.03
N HIS A 40 -9.43 -1.31 -2.37
CA HIS A 40 -9.68 -1.49 -0.94
C HIS A 40 -8.90 -0.52 -0.03
N PRO A 41 -7.55 -0.41 -0.08
CA PRO A 41 -6.82 0.60 0.68
C PRO A 41 -7.32 2.01 0.41
N TRP A 42 -7.54 2.34 -0.86
CA TRP A 42 -7.97 3.68 -1.25
C TRP A 42 -9.39 4.00 -0.78
N ALA A 43 -10.26 3.00 -0.62
CA ALA A 43 -11.57 3.16 -0.01
C ALA A 43 -11.46 3.48 1.48
N ILE A 44 -10.58 2.80 2.22
CA ILE A 44 -10.29 3.10 3.63
C ILE A 44 -9.85 4.57 3.77
N TYR A 45 -8.93 5.00 2.92
CA TYR A 45 -8.45 6.38 2.91
C TYR A 45 -9.53 7.38 2.50
N ALA A 46 -10.34 7.06 1.48
CA ALA A 46 -11.42 7.92 1.01
C ALA A 46 -12.45 8.19 2.12
N VAL A 47 -12.81 7.19 2.93
CA VAL A 47 -13.76 7.35 4.04
C VAL A 47 -13.22 8.35 5.06
N VAL A 48 -12.00 8.15 5.55
CA VAL A 48 -11.38 9.03 6.54
C VAL A 48 -11.19 10.44 5.99
N ALA A 49 -10.65 10.54 4.77
CA ALA A 49 -10.38 11.81 4.11
C ALA A 49 -11.66 12.60 3.80
N LEU A 50 -12.73 11.95 3.35
CA LEU A 50 -14.01 12.60 3.07
C LEU A 50 -14.65 13.13 4.36
N ALA A 51 -14.62 12.35 5.44
CA ALA A 51 -15.11 12.78 6.74
C ALA A 51 -14.34 14.03 7.22
N LEU A 52 -13.01 14.00 7.20
CA LEU A 52 -12.17 15.13 7.55
C LEU A 52 -12.43 16.36 6.67
N ALA A 53 -12.45 16.18 5.35
CA ALA A 53 -12.66 17.27 4.40
C ALA A 53 -14.03 17.93 4.60
N PHE A 54 -15.09 17.14 4.77
CA PHE A 54 -16.44 17.66 4.97
C PHE A 54 -16.55 18.47 6.28
N PHE A 55 -16.12 17.90 7.40
CA PHE A 55 -16.22 18.61 8.69
C PHE A 55 -15.32 19.84 8.76
N THR A 56 -14.17 19.79 8.09
CA THR A 56 -13.26 20.93 8.05
C THR A 56 -13.78 22.04 7.14
N TYR A 57 -14.08 21.73 5.88
CA TYR A 57 -14.34 22.75 4.87
C TYR A 57 -15.81 23.14 4.73
N ASN A 58 -16.74 22.25 5.07
CA ASN A 58 -18.18 22.54 4.99
C ASN A 58 -18.78 22.92 6.35
N ARG A 59 -18.20 22.42 7.46
CA ARG A 59 -18.69 22.70 8.83
C ARG A 59 -17.78 23.61 9.64
N GLY A 60 -16.63 24.04 9.10
CA GLY A 60 -15.73 24.97 9.77
C GLY A 60 -15.02 24.40 11.00
N LEU A 61 -14.96 23.08 11.15
CA LEU A 61 -14.25 22.44 12.26
C LEU A 61 -12.72 22.37 11.98
N PRO A 62 -11.88 22.27 13.02
CA PRO A 62 -10.46 21.97 12.88
C PRO A 62 -10.19 20.70 12.05
N LEU A 63 -9.09 20.69 11.28
CA LEU A 63 -8.63 19.51 10.53
C LEU A 63 -7.97 18.49 11.47
N THR A 64 -8.79 17.81 12.27
CA THR A 64 -8.38 16.82 13.28
C THR A 64 -9.28 15.60 13.23
N ILE A 65 -8.79 14.42 13.64
CA ILE A 65 -9.53 13.17 13.54
C ILE A 65 -10.80 13.21 14.41
N ARG A 66 -10.71 13.77 15.62
CA ARG A 66 -11.87 14.00 16.49
C ARG A 66 -13.02 14.76 15.81
N SER A 67 -12.74 15.66 14.87
CA SER A 67 -13.78 16.44 14.19
C SER A 67 -14.67 15.58 13.30
N ALA A 68 -14.17 14.45 12.80
CA ALA A 68 -14.96 13.48 12.05
C ALA A 68 -16.07 12.82 12.92
N PHE A 69 -15.91 12.83 14.24
CA PHE A 69 -16.87 12.22 15.19
C PHE A 69 -17.87 13.21 15.77
N TYR A 70 -17.79 14.49 15.39
CA TYR A 70 -18.70 15.53 15.87
C TYR A 70 -20.20 15.20 15.67
N PRO A 71 -20.66 14.57 14.57
CA PRO A 71 -22.07 14.20 14.41
C PRO A 71 -22.61 13.23 15.47
N ILE A 72 -21.73 12.41 16.04
CA ILE A 72 -22.11 11.35 17.00
C ILE A 72 -21.90 11.86 18.44
N LEU A 73 -20.79 12.55 18.68
CA LEU A 73 -20.36 12.94 20.03
C LEU A 73 -20.70 14.39 20.39
N GLY A 74 -21.01 15.24 19.40
CA GLY A 74 -21.23 16.68 19.58
C GLY A 74 -20.02 17.34 20.23
N GLU A 75 -20.27 18.25 21.17
CA GLU A 75 -19.21 18.97 21.92
C GLU A 75 -18.28 18.07 22.74
N ARG A 76 -18.65 16.79 22.97
CA ARG A 76 -17.78 15.86 23.70
C ARG A 76 -16.46 15.56 22.98
N VAL A 77 -16.36 15.85 21.68
CA VAL A 77 -15.09 15.75 20.92
C VAL A 77 -14.02 16.71 21.44
N TRP A 78 -14.39 17.75 22.19
CA TRP A 78 -13.43 18.69 22.79
C TRP A 78 -12.96 18.26 24.18
N GLY A 79 -13.48 17.16 24.72
CA GLY A 79 -13.07 16.58 25.99
C GLY A 79 -12.37 15.23 25.84
N TRP A 80 -12.54 14.39 26.88
CA TRP A 80 -11.89 13.08 27.00
C TRP A 80 -12.06 12.16 25.79
N TRP A 81 -13.26 12.12 25.20
CA TRP A 81 -13.53 11.31 24.01
C TRP A 81 -12.67 11.71 22.82
N GLY A 82 -12.48 13.01 22.59
CA GLY A 82 -11.59 13.50 21.54
C GLY A 82 -10.12 13.20 21.80
N HIS A 83 -9.67 13.27 23.06
CA HIS A 83 -8.31 12.88 23.42
C HIS A 83 -8.04 11.41 23.14
N ILE A 84 -9.00 10.52 23.43
CA ILE A 84 -8.89 9.09 23.08
C ILE A 84 -8.77 8.93 21.56
N ILE A 85 -9.66 9.56 20.79
CA ILE A 85 -9.68 9.45 19.32
C ILE A 85 -8.33 9.89 18.72
N ASP A 86 -7.84 11.06 19.10
CA ASP A 86 -6.59 11.58 18.55
C ASP A 86 -5.38 10.75 19.02
N THR A 87 -5.39 10.27 20.26
CA THR A 87 -4.32 9.40 20.78
C THR A 87 -4.27 8.10 19.98
N LEU A 88 -5.41 7.45 19.75
CA LEU A 88 -5.50 6.25 18.93
C LEU A 88 -5.04 6.52 17.49
N ALA A 89 -5.40 7.67 16.92
CA ALA A 89 -4.95 8.06 15.57
C ALA A 89 -3.42 8.25 15.48
N VAL A 90 -2.82 8.85 16.51
CA VAL A 90 -1.35 8.99 16.61
C VAL A 90 -0.68 7.62 16.73
N PHE A 91 -1.14 6.75 17.63
CA PHE A 91 -0.59 5.40 17.76
C PHE A 91 -0.74 4.58 16.48
N ALA A 92 -1.93 4.63 15.85
CA ALA A 92 -2.18 3.97 14.57
C ALA A 92 -1.17 4.43 13.51
N THR A 93 -0.97 5.74 13.39
CA THR A 93 -0.01 6.31 12.44
C THR A 93 1.42 5.88 12.76
N LEU A 94 1.83 5.87 14.04
CA LEU A 94 3.15 5.46 14.48
C LEU A 94 3.45 4.00 14.11
N PHE A 95 2.54 3.07 14.42
CA PHE A 95 2.72 1.66 14.06
C PHE A 95 2.73 1.45 12.55
N GLY A 96 1.86 2.18 11.84
CA GLY A 96 1.84 2.16 10.39
C GLY A 96 3.18 2.59 9.76
N LEU A 97 3.75 3.69 10.26
CA LEU A 97 5.04 4.22 9.78
C LEU A 97 6.19 3.27 10.13
N ALA A 98 6.19 2.69 11.34
CA ALA A 98 7.20 1.74 11.78
C ALA A 98 7.28 0.49 10.89
N THR A 99 6.12 -0.10 10.54
CA THR A 99 6.06 -1.25 9.62
C THR A 99 6.65 -0.91 8.25
N SER A 100 6.32 0.27 7.71
CA SER A 100 6.79 0.71 6.39
C SER A 100 8.31 0.94 6.38
N LEU A 101 8.84 1.54 7.46
CA LEU A 101 10.27 1.74 7.64
C LEU A 101 11.02 0.41 7.79
N GLY A 102 10.43 -0.56 8.50
CA GLY A 102 10.97 -1.91 8.62
C GLY A 102 11.11 -2.60 7.26
N PHE A 103 10.05 -2.64 6.45
CA PHE A 103 10.14 -3.20 5.10
C PHE A 103 11.08 -2.44 4.19
N GLY A 104 11.12 -1.11 4.29
CA GLY A 104 12.08 -0.29 3.56
C GLY A 104 13.53 -0.63 3.91
N ALA A 105 13.81 -0.87 5.20
CA ALA A 105 15.14 -1.28 5.66
C ALA A 105 15.51 -2.69 5.22
N GLU A 106 14.58 -3.64 5.25
CA GLU A 106 14.78 -4.99 4.69
C GLU A 106 15.14 -4.93 3.20
N GLN A 107 14.34 -4.19 2.42
CA GLN A 107 14.54 -4.06 0.98
C GLN A 107 15.87 -3.35 0.65
N ALA A 108 16.20 -2.27 1.35
CA ALA A 108 17.44 -1.55 1.14
C ALA A 108 18.66 -2.35 1.62
N SER A 109 18.57 -3.10 2.72
CA SER A 109 19.64 -3.99 3.17
C SER A 109 19.89 -5.12 2.17
N ALA A 110 18.84 -5.69 1.57
CA ALA A 110 18.96 -6.70 0.52
C ALA A 110 19.64 -6.11 -0.74
N GLY A 111 19.28 -4.89 -1.15
CA GLY A 111 19.92 -4.20 -2.26
C GLY A 111 21.41 -3.89 -2.01
N LEU A 112 21.75 -3.45 -0.80
CA LEU A 112 23.14 -3.22 -0.39
C LEU A 112 23.97 -4.52 -0.37
N ASN A 113 23.35 -5.64 0.05
CA ASN A 113 24.00 -6.94 -0.04
C ASN A 113 24.26 -7.33 -1.49
N PHE A 114 23.27 -7.15 -2.37
CA PHE A 114 23.39 -7.50 -3.78
C PHE A 114 24.48 -6.70 -4.50
N VAL A 115 24.56 -5.39 -4.27
CA VAL A 115 25.51 -4.50 -4.98
C VAL A 115 26.90 -4.46 -4.33
N PHE A 116 26.95 -4.45 -2.99
CA PHE A 116 28.19 -4.19 -2.24
C PHE A 116 28.63 -5.36 -1.34
N GLY A 117 27.87 -6.45 -1.28
CA GLY A 117 28.18 -7.60 -0.43
C GLY A 117 27.99 -7.36 1.07
N ILE A 118 27.35 -6.26 1.49
CA ILE A 118 27.12 -5.94 2.90
C ILE A 118 26.18 -7.00 3.52
N PRO A 119 26.56 -7.73 4.59
CA PRO A 119 25.72 -8.78 5.18
C PRO A 119 24.38 -8.26 5.68
N VAL A 120 23.30 -9.00 5.42
CA VAL A 120 21.96 -8.71 5.95
C VAL A 120 21.86 -9.26 7.36
N THR A 121 22.00 -8.39 8.35
CA THR A 121 21.94 -8.73 9.79
C THR A 121 21.03 -7.76 10.52
N ASP A 122 20.58 -8.09 11.73
CA ASP A 122 19.78 -7.15 12.53
C ASP A 122 20.56 -5.86 12.83
N VAL A 123 21.89 -5.96 12.99
CA VAL A 123 22.77 -4.80 13.15
C VAL A 123 22.77 -3.92 11.89
N SER A 124 22.89 -4.49 10.69
CA SER A 124 22.88 -3.70 9.44
C SER A 124 21.55 -2.98 9.26
N LYS A 125 20.43 -3.63 9.60
CA LYS A 125 19.08 -3.04 9.55
C LYS A 125 18.94 -1.90 10.55
N VAL A 126 19.35 -2.08 11.80
CA VAL A 126 19.29 -1.03 12.84
C VAL A 126 20.12 0.19 12.44
N VAL A 127 21.34 -0.01 11.94
CA VAL A 127 22.19 1.08 11.45
C VAL A 127 21.52 1.82 10.29
N LEU A 128 20.96 1.08 9.33
CA LEU A 128 20.29 1.67 8.18
C LEU A 128 19.04 2.47 8.58
N ILE A 129 18.22 1.94 9.49
CA ILE A 129 17.04 2.64 10.04
C ILE A 129 17.47 3.93 10.76
N ALA A 130 18.53 3.89 11.56
CA ALA A 130 19.05 5.06 12.26
C ALA A 130 19.49 6.14 11.26
N LEU A 131 20.21 5.76 10.20
CA LEU A 131 20.64 6.69 9.14
C LEU A 131 19.45 7.31 8.39
N ILE A 132 18.48 6.49 7.98
CA ILE A 132 17.26 6.97 7.31
C ILE A 132 16.49 7.94 8.22
N THR A 133 16.42 7.63 9.52
CA THR A 133 15.72 8.46 10.50
C THR A 133 16.43 9.79 10.72
N ILE A 134 17.77 9.82 10.74
CA ILE A 134 18.55 11.07 10.82
C ILE A 134 18.28 11.94 9.59
N VAL A 135 18.28 11.35 8.38
CA VAL A 135 17.98 12.08 7.14
C VAL A 135 16.54 12.61 7.14
N ALA A 136 15.57 11.78 7.54
CA ALA A 136 14.17 12.16 7.63
C ALA A 136 13.96 13.29 8.67
N LEU A 137 14.60 13.20 9.83
CA LEU A 137 14.56 14.24 10.86
C LEU A 137 15.15 15.55 10.35
N GLY A 138 16.33 15.50 9.72
CA GLY A 138 16.93 16.68 9.08
C GLY A 138 15.99 17.33 8.05
N SER A 139 15.30 16.52 7.24
CA SER A 139 14.30 17.00 6.29
C SER A 139 13.11 17.70 6.95
N VAL A 140 12.61 17.16 8.06
CA VAL A 140 11.52 17.77 8.83
C VAL A 140 11.97 19.09 9.48
N LEU A 141 13.18 19.13 10.03
CA LEU A 141 13.76 20.33 10.65
C LEU A 141 13.99 21.47 9.64
N MET A 142 14.25 21.14 8.37
CA MET A 142 14.34 22.13 7.27
C MET A 142 12.96 22.66 6.80
N GLY A 143 11.86 22.18 7.38
CA GLY A 143 10.51 22.66 7.10
C GLY A 143 9.84 22.02 5.87
N LEU A 144 8.51 22.20 5.79
CA LEU A 144 7.65 21.61 4.77
C LEU A 144 7.97 22.11 3.36
N ASP A 145 8.16 23.42 3.19
CA ASP A 145 8.45 24.05 1.90
C ASP A 145 9.88 23.77 1.40
N GLY A 146 10.77 23.30 2.30
CA GLY A 146 12.15 22.98 2.03
C GLY A 146 12.40 21.48 1.90
N GLY A 147 12.75 20.84 3.02
CA GLY A 147 13.26 19.46 3.04
C GLY A 147 12.22 18.44 2.56
N VAL A 148 11.04 18.45 3.18
CA VAL A 148 9.99 17.44 2.91
C VAL A 148 9.55 17.49 1.45
N LYS A 149 9.30 18.69 0.92
CA LYS A 149 8.92 18.87 -0.49
C LYS A 149 9.99 18.37 -1.44
N ARG A 150 11.26 18.73 -1.24
CA ARG A 150 12.37 18.30 -2.12
C ARG A 150 12.57 16.78 -2.11
N LEU A 151 12.56 16.15 -0.93
CA LEU A 151 12.67 14.69 -0.84
C LEU A 151 11.48 13.99 -1.50
N SER A 152 10.26 14.53 -1.33
CA SER A 152 9.07 13.99 -1.99
C SER A 152 9.14 14.13 -3.51
N GLU A 153 9.56 15.29 -4.04
CA GLU A 153 9.72 15.52 -5.48
C GLU A 153 10.79 14.61 -6.09
N LEU A 154 11.94 14.49 -5.42
CA LEU A 154 13.00 13.56 -5.82
C LEU A 154 12.50 12.12 -5.86
N ASN A 155 11.79 11.67 -4.82
CA ASN A 155 11.21 10.32 -4.79
C ASN A 155 10.25 10.08 -5.95
N MET A 156 9.39 11.05 -6.28
CA MET A 156 8.46 10.94 -7.41
C MET A 156 9.20 10.87 -8.75
N ILE A 157 10.27 11.64 -8.93
CA ILE A 157 11.11 11.58 -10.13
C ILE A 157 11.79 10.21 -10.23
N LEU A 158 12.40 9.72 -9.14
CA LEU A 158 13.07 8.42 -9.12
C LEU A 158 12.09 7.27 -9.41
N ALA A 159 10.90 7.29 -8.80
CA ALA A 159 9.87 6.30 -9.06
C ALA A 159 9.39 6.31 -10.52
N LEU A 160 9.20 7.51 -11.10
CA LEU A 160 8.83 7.65 -12.50
C LEU A 160 9.94 7.14 -13.43
N VAL A 161 11.19 7.52 -13.18
CA VAL A 161 12.35 7.06 -13.95
C VAL A 161 12.47 5.54 -13.89
N LEU A 162 12.32 4.94 -12.70
CA LEU A 162 12.38 3.50 -12.53
C LEU A 162 11.24 2.78 -13.28
N LEU A 163 10.02 3.31 -13.21
CA LEU A 163 8.89 2.77 -13.96
C LEU A 163 9.12 2.85 -15.47
N LEU A 164 9.60 4.00 -15.96
CA LEU A 164 9.91 4.18 -17.39
C LEU A 164 11.05 3.28 -17.84
N PHE A 165 12.07 3.08 -17.00
CA PHE A 165 13.16 2.16 -17.25
C PHE A 165 12.66 0.72 -17.43
N VAL A 166 11.81 0.24 -16.53
CA VAL A 166 11.21 -1.11 -16.64
C VAL A 166 10.27 -1.21 -17.83
N LEU A 167 9.51 -0.17 -18.15
CA LEU A 167 8.64 -0.17 -19.34
C LEU A 167 9.45 -0.20 -20.64
N ALA A 168 10.59 0.50 -20.69
CA ALA A 168 11.42 0.61 -21.90
C ALA A 168 12.32 -0.61 -22.12
N LEU A 169 12.91 -1.17 -21.06
CA LEU A 169 13.84 -2.30 -21.14
C LEU A 169 13.19 -3.65 -20.83
N GLY A 170 12.03 -3.65 -20.17
CA GLY A 170 11.24 -4.84 -19.94
C GLY A 170 10.33 -5.19 -21.13
N PRO A 171 9.52 -6.24 -21.02
CA PRO A 171 8.65 -6.69 -22.10
C PRO A 171 7.41 -5.78 -22.22
N THR A 172 7.57 -4.62 -22.86
CA THR A 172 6.55 -3.54 -22.91
C THR A 172 5.17 -4.03 -23.33
N ILE A 173 5.08 -4.88 -24.37
CA ILE A 173 3.82 -5.44 -24.85
C ILE A 173 3.18 -6.34 -23.78
N SER A 174 3.96 -7.16 -23.10
CA SER A 174 3.48 -8.03 -22.01
C SER A 174 3.03 -7.20 -20.80
N ILE A 175 3.67 -6.07 -20.51
CA ILE A 175 3.27 -5.17 -19.42
C ILE A 175 1.94 -4.49 -19.76
N ILE A 176 1.80 -3.92 -20.97
CA ILE A 176 0.55 -3.26 -21.39
C ILE A 176 -0.61 -4.27 -21.47
N SER A 177 -0.41 -5.41 -22.12
CA SER A 177 -1.47 -6.45 -22.20
C SER A 177 -1.77 -7.05 -20.82
N GLY A 178 -0.73 -7.23 -19.99
CA GLY A 178 -0.84 -7.65 -18.60
C GLY A 178 -1.67 -6.68 -17.77
N PHE A 179 -1.58 -5.37 -18.00
CA PHE A 179 -2.35 -4.38 -17.25
C PHE A 179 -3.85 -4.63 -17.41
N PHE A 180 -4.32 -4.80 -18.65
CA PHE A 180 -5.72 -5.09 -18.93
C PHE A 180 -6.14 -6.49 -18.44
N SER A 181 -5.31 -7.50 -18.69
CA SER A 181 -5.59 -8.89 -18.27
C SER A 181 -5.66 -9.02 -16.75
N ASN A 182 -4.72 -8.42 -16.02
CA ASN A 182 -4.67 -8.44 -14.56
C ASN A 182 -5.82 -7.63 -13.97
N THR A 183 -6.20 -6.50 -14.57
CA THR A 183 -7.41 -5.75 -14.18
C THR A 183 -8.66 -6.60 -14.34
N ALA A 184 -8.82 -7.29 -15.47
CA ALA A 184 -9.95 -8.18 -15.69
C ALA A 184 -9.98 -9.36 -14.70
N ALA A 185 -8.82 -9.97 -14.42
CA ALA A 185 -8.68 -11.01 -13.42
C ALA A 185 -9.01 -10.52 -12.01
N TYR A 186 -8.57 -9.31 -11.66
CA TYR A 186 -8.93 -8.66 -10.40
C TYR A 186 -10.44 -8.47 -10.28
N VAL A 187 -11.07 -7.84 -11.26
CA VAL A 187 -12.53 -7.60 -11.25
C VAL A 187 -13.31 -8.92 -11.14
N LYS A 188 -12.89 -9.95 -11.89
CA LYS A 188 -13.50 -11.28 -11.85
C LYS A 188 -13.40 -11.93 -10.47
N ASN A 189 -12.23 -11.87 -9.83
CA ASN A 189 -12.00 -12.54 -8.54
C ASN A 189 -12.37 -11.68 -7.33
N LEU A 190 -12.69 -10.40 -7.52
CA LEU A 190 -12.99 -9.45 -6.45
C LEU A 190 -14.05 -9.97 -5.47
N PRO A 191 -15.23 -10.49 -5.91
CA PRO A 191 -16.24 -10.97 -4.96
C PRO A 191 -15.74 -12.15 -4.11
N ALA A 192 -14.98 -13.08 -4.71
CA ALA A 192 -14.45 -14.24 -4.01
C ALA A 192 -13.33 -13.83 -3.02
N LEU A 193 -12.45 -12.91 -3.41
CA LEU A 193 -11.40 -12.37 -2.55
C LEU A 193 -11.96 -11.53 -1.40
N SER A 194 -13.08 -10.82 -1.61
CA SER A 194 -13.77 -10.04 -0.59
C SER A 194 -14.66 -10.87 0.35
N ASN A 195 -15.02 -12.11 -0.02
CA ASN A 195 -15.90 -12.96 0.78
C ASN A 195 -15.16 -13.48 2.02
N PRO A 196 -15.63 -13.23 3.25
CA PRO A 196 -15.02 -13.78 4.46
C PRO A 196 -15.61 -15.14 4.89
N ILE A 197 -16.71 -15.59 4.27
CA ILE A 197 -17.48 -16.76 4.73
C ILE A 197 -17.13 -17.98 3.90
N GLY A 198 -16.92 -19.12 4.57
CA GLY A 198 -16.73 -20.43 3.89
C GLY A 198 -15.44 -20.52 3.08
N ARG A 199 -14.43 -19.71 3.40
CA ARG A 199 -13.12 -19.76 2.77
C ARG A 199 -12.29 -20.92 3.30
N THR A 200 -11.52 -21.53 2.42
CA THR A 200 -10.55 -22.58 2.77
C THR A 200 -9.12 -22.05 2.90
N ASP A 201 -8.78 -20.90 2.29
CA ASP A 201 -7.44 -20.30 2.28
C ASP A 201 -7.17 -19.43 3.53
N THR A 202 -7.29 -20.04 4.71
CA THR A 202 -7.21 -19.34 6.00
C THR A 202 -5.85 -18.67 6.20
N ASN A 203 -4.74 -19.33 5.86
CA ASN A 203 -3.40 -18.76 5.98
C ASN A 203 -3.20 -17.53 5.09
N PHE A 204 -3.69 -17.56 3.85
CA PHE A 204 -3.68 -16.37 2.99
C PHE A 204 -4.54 -15.24 3.57
N MET A 205 -5.75 -15.54 4.03
CA MET A 205 -6.65 -14.53 4.57
C MET A 205 -6.09 -13.87 5.84
N GLN A 206 -5.60 -14.65 6.79
CA GLN A 206 -5.09 -14.13 8.06
C GLN A 206 -3.68 -13.55 7.92
N GLY A 207 -2.81 -14.21 7.17
CA GLY A 207 -1.40 -13.83 7.05
C GLY A 207 -1.15 -12.68 6.07
N TRP A 208 -1.87 -12.63 4.94
CA TRP A 208 -1.74 -11.53 3.96
C TRP A 208 -2.87 -10.51 4.09
N THR A 209 -4.12 -10.96 3.95
CA THR A 209 -5.25 -10.03 3.79
C THR A 209 -5.49 -9.21 5.06
N ALA A 210 -5.56 -9.87 6.22
CA ALA A 210 -5.74 -9.17 7.49
C ALA A 210 -4.54 -8.26 7.82
N PHE A 211 -3.31 -8.69 7.48
CA PHE A 211 -2.11 -7.87 7.62
C PHE A 211 -2.22 -6.57 6.81
N TYR A 212 -2.50 -6.64 5.51
CA TYR A 212 -2.64 -5.44 4.67
C TYR A 212 -3.78 -4.55 5.16
N TRP A 213 -4.92 -5.11 5.58
CA TRP A 213 -6.04 -4.32 6.10
C TRP A 213 -5.68 -3.60 7.38
N ALA A 214 -5.04 -4.28 8.34
CA ALA A 214 -4.55 -3.65 9.55
C ALA A 214 -3.54 -2.54 9.23
N TRP A 215 -2.63 -2.78 8.29
CA TRP A 215 -1.65 -1.79 7.86
C TRP A 215 -2.30 -0.56 7.24
N TRP A 216 -3.24 -0.72 6.29
CA TRP A 216 -3.91 0.42 5.67
C TRP A 216 -4.80 1.19 6.63
N ILE A 217 -5.49 0.51 7.55
CA ILE A 217 -6.26 1.17 8.61
C ILE A 217 -5.33 2.00 9.49
N SER A 218 -4.17 1.46 9.87
CA SER A 218 -3.18 2.18 10.69
C SER A 218 -2.65 3.45 10.03
N TRP A 219 -2.50 3.45 8.70
CA TRP A 219 -2.08 4.61 7.89
C TRP A 219 -3.19 5.63 7.64
N SER A 220 -4.45 5.23 7.81
CA SER A 220 -5.59 6.02 7.37
C SER A 220 -5.71 7.41 8.01
N PRO A 221 -5.31 7.67 9.27
CA PRO A 221 -5.37 9.02 9.83
C PRO A 221 -4.42 10.00 9.11
N PHE A 222 -3.19 9.56 8.86
CA PHE A 222 -2.17 10.38 8.19
C PHE A 222 -2.52 10.62 6.71
N VAL A 223 -2.77 9.54 5.96
CA VAL A 223 -3.10 9.63 4.54
C VAL A 223 -4.43 10.37 4.35
N GLY A 224 -5.41 10.10 5.21
CA GLY A 224 -6.71 10.73 5.18
C GLY A 224 -6.64 12.24 5.35
N MET A 225 -5.82 12.71 6.31
CA MET A 225 -5.57 14.13 6.53
C MET A 225 -4.87 14.79 5.34
N PHE A 226 -3.87 14.12 4.74
CA PHE A 226 -3.19 14.62 3.55
C PHE A 226 -4.16 14.77 2.37
N ILE A 227 -4.94 13.73 2.06
CA ILE A 227 -5.92 13.73 0.97
C ILE A 227 -6.97 14.83 1.20
N ALA A 228 -7.49 14.96 2.43
CA ALA A 228 -8.43 16.03 2.77
C ALA A 228 -7.83 17.41 2.46
N ARG A 229 -6.58 17.66 2.88
CA ARG A 229 -5.90 18.94 2.70
C ARG A 229 -5.77 19.35 1.24
N VAL A 230 -5.41 18.42 0.35
CA VAL A 230 -5.21 18.69 -1.08
C VAL A 230 -6.50 18.65 -1.90
N SER A 231 -7.64 18.34 -1.28
CA SER A 231 -8.93 18.16 -1.96
C SER A 231 -9.95 19.26 -1.70
N ARG A 232 -9.54 20.40 -1.12
CA ARG A 232 -10.43 21.53 -0.86
C ARG A 232 -11.07 22.04 -2.17
N GLY A 233 -12.39 22.21 -2.14
CA GLY A 233 -13.16 22.75 -3.28
C GLY A 233 -13.64 21.71 -4.30
N ARG A 234 -13.32 20.42 -4.12
CA ARG A 234 -13.84 19.34 -4.97
C ARG A 234 -15.26 18.93 -4.57
N THR A 235 -16.06 18.49 -5.53
CA THR A 235 -17.32 17.81 -5.22
C THR A 235 -17.06 16.42 -4.62
N VAL A 236 -18.01 15.89 -3.86
CA VAL A 236 -17.89 14.54 -3.27
C VAL A 236 -17.68 13.48 -4.36
N ARG A 237 -18.34 13.61 -5.52
CA ARG A 237 -18.20 12.67 -6.63
C ARG A 237 -16.79 12.69 -7.22
N GLU A 238 -16.25 13.87 -7.50
CA GLU A 238 -14.89 14.02 -8.02
C GLU A 238 -13.86 13.53 -7.01
N PHE A 239 -14.06 13.84 -5.74
CA PHE A 239 -13.23 13.39 -4.64
C PHE A 239 -13.12 11.87 -4.60
N VAL A 240 -14.26 11.17 -4.48
CA VAL A 240 -14.30 9.71 -4.35
C VAL A 240 -13.73 9.05 -5.61
N THR A 241 -14.10 9.54 -6.79
CA THR A 241 -13.58 9.00 -8.06
C THR A 241 -12.07 9.15 -8.17
N CYS A 242 -11.52 10.34 -7.86
CA CYS A 242 -10.09 10.58 -7.96
C CYS A 242 -9.30 9.74 -6.95
N VAL A 243 -9.75 9.67 -5.70
CA VAL A 243 -9.05 8.95 -4.62
C VAL A 243 -9.05 7.45 -4.87
N LEU A 244 -10.14 6.89 -5.41
CA LEU A 244 -10.23 5.47 -5.70
C LEU A 244 -9.50 5.08 -6.98
N ILE A 245 -9.75 5.79 -8.08
CA ILE A 245 -9.37 5.32 -9.41
C ILE A 245 -7.92 5.63 -9.75
N ILE A 246 -7.46 6.87 -9.55
CA ILE A 246 -6.12 7.29 -10.00
C ILE A 246 -5.03 6.42 -9.34
N PRO A 247 -5.02 6.27 -8.00
CA PRO A 247 -3.96 5.49 -7.37
C PRO A 247 -4.09 3.99 -7.64
N SER A 248 -5.31 3.46 -7.77
CA SER A 248 -5.53 2.05 -8.13
C SER A 248 -4.93 1.72 -9.50
N LEU A 249 -5.11 2.59 -10.50
CA LEU A 249 -4.53 2.38 -11.83
C LEU A 249 -2.99 2.41 -11.79
N VAL A 250 -2.41 3.33 -11.01
CA VAL A 250 -0.95 3.40 -10.81
C VAL A 250 -0.44 2.14 -10.13
N CYS A 251 -1.12 1.67 -9.07
CA CYS A 251 -0.78 0.41 -8.40
C CYS A 251 -0.88 -0.80 -9.34
N ILE A 252 -1.94 -0.90 -10.14
CA ILE A 252 -2.10 -2.00 -11.11
C ILE A 252 -0.96 -2.00 -12.12
N LEU A 253 -0.60 -0.83 -12.64
CA LEU A 253 0.52 -0.69 -13.58
C LEU A 253 1.84 -1.09 -12.93
N TRP A 254 2.10 -0.59 -11.72
CA TRP A 254 3.31 -0.91 -10.96
C TRP A 254 3.42 -2.41 -10.70
N MET A 255 2.38 -3.02 -10.13
CA MET A 255 2.37 -4.45 -9.82
C MET A 255 2.48 -5.31 -11.08
N THR A 256 1.89 -4.88 -12.20
CA THR A 256 2.02 -5.57 -13.48
C THR A 256 3.44 -5.47 -14.03
N ALA A 257 4.06 -4.29 -14.01
CA ALA A 257 5.39 -4.07 -14.55
C ALA A 257 6.45 -4.86 -13.77
N PHE A 258 6.48 -4.70 -12.45
CA PHE A 258 7.48 -5.36 -11.60
C PHE A 258 7.12 -6.81 -11.29
N GLY A 259 5.89 -7.05 -10.81
CA GLY A 259 5.44 -8.39 -10.41
C GLY A 259 5.28 -9.34 -11.60
N GLY A 260 4.78 -8.86 -12.74
CA GLY A 260 4.67 -9.68 -13.96
C GLY A 260 6.04 -10.13 -14.48
N THR A 261 7.00 -9.21 -14.52
CA THR A 261 8.40 -9.48 -14.93
C THR A 261 9.07 -10.44 -13.94
N ALA A 262 8.91 -10.23 -12.64
CA ALA A 262 9.45 -11.13 -11.61
C ALA A 262 8.91 -12.55 -11.75
N ILE A 263 7.59 -12.71 -11.98
CA ILE A 263 7.00 -14.04 -12.22
C ILE A 263 7.59 -14.67 -13.48
N THR A 264 7.79 -13.92 -14.56
CA THR A 264 8.42 -14.45 -15.79
C THR A 264 9.84 -14.95 -15.51
N GLN A 265 10.65 -14.17 -14.80
CA GLN A 265 12.03 -14.56 -14.49
C GLN A 265 12.08 -15.83 -13.65
N ILE A 266 11.25 -15.93 -12.61
CA ILE A 266 11.27 -17.07 -11.70
C ILE A 266 10.64 -18.32 -12.34
N VAL A 267 9.45 -18.18 -12.92
CA VAL A 267 8.63 -19.32 -13.37
C VAL A 267 9.00 -19.75 -14.79
N ASP A 268 9.15 -18.80 -15.71
CA ASP A 268 9.34 -19.10 -17.13
C ASP A 268 10.84 -19.25 -17.45
N GLN A 269 11.73 -18.50 -16.79
CA GLN A 269 13.18 -18.50 -17.04
C GLN A 269 13.99 -19.29 -15.99
N GLY A 270 13.35 -19.79 -14.92
CA GLY A 270 13.99 -20.60 -13.89
C GLY A 270 15.02 -19.85 -13.04
N ALA A 271 14.95 -18.51 -12.98
CA ALA A 271 15.86 -17.71 -12.18
C ALA A 271 15.66 -17.99 -10.68
N THR A 272 16.75 -18.15 -9.93
CA THR A 272 16.71 -18.37 -8.48
C THR A 272 16.44 -17.09 -7.70
N ALA A 273 16.58 -15.92 -8.34
CA ALA A 273 16.29 -14.60 -7.80
C ALA A 273 15.87 -13.64 -8.93
N VAL A 274 15.06 -12.63 -8.61
CA VAL A 274 14.69 -11.55 -9.54
C VAL A 274 15.91 -10.63 -9.67
N ALA A 275 16.37 -10.40 -10.90
CA ALA A 275 17.50 -9.52 -11.21
C ALA A 275 17.05 -8.06 -11.38
#